data_AF-A0A969KE14-F1
#
_entry.id   AF-A0A969KE14-F1
#
_cell.length_a   1.000
_cell.length_b   1.000
_cell.length_c   1.000
_cell.angle_alpha   90.00
_cell.angle_beta   90.00
_cell.angle_gamma   90.00
#
_symmetry.space_group_name_H-M   'P 1'
#
loop_
_entity.id
_entity.type
_entity.pdbx_description
1 polymer ?
#
loop_
_entity_poly.entity_id
_entity_poly.type
_entity_poly.pdbx_seq_one_letter_code
_entity_poly.pdbx_strand_id
1 'polypeptide(L)'
;MENNHQQLTFMTYGINVIGLATLIFIALMAGAFLTPSPYHRLKPEPAPVLSTGAQEPEAPAETSAEDTTTSDTSWFQEQAEAEGWTVITSRDINGDGTPEVVAYRPSDVSRPEALSEPSYLDFDLLVSEFLIAQEGEEAGETRDLLRVTTEQVTVNGKAVMTLTFPNAEASRIPVAFLSRYQEDDATPLTVVPINQSGEPFMKSIGFSWDTERQQYRMVMAEETP
;
A
#
# COMPACT_ATOMS: atom_id res chain seq x y z
N MET A 1 63.77 -10.34 -18.55
CA MET A 1 63.82 -9.99 -17.11
C MET A 1 63.29 -8.58 -17.00
N GLU A 2 61.98 -8.41 -16.76
CA GLU A 2 61.38 -7.10 -16.57
C GLU A 2 60.30 -7.25 -15.49
N ASN A 3 60.68 -6.82 -14.28
CA ASN A 3 59.85 -6.84 -13.09
C ASN A 3 58.91 -5.64 -13.13
N ASN A 4 57.62 -5.90 -13.29
CA ASN A 4 56.58 -4.89 -13.22
C ASN A 4 56.03 -4.89 -11.78
N HIS A 5 56.53 -3.97 -10.95
CA HIS A 5 56.04 -3.74 -9.60
C HIS A 5 54.72 -2.97 -9.67
N GLN A 6 53.59 -3.67 -9.49
CA GLN A 6 52.33 -3.01 -9.18
C GLN A 6 52.33 -2.57 -7.71
N GLN A 7 52.33 -1.25 -7.51
CA GLN A 7 52.08 -0.59 -6.24
C GLN A 7 50.60 -0.77 -5.89
N LEU A 8 50.33 -1.55 -4.85
CA LEU A 8 49.01 -1.73 -4.27
C LEU A 8 48.75 -0.56 -3.30
N THR A 9 48.02 0.46 -3.76
CA THR A 9 47.58 1.57 -2.91
C THR A 9 46.40 1.12 -2.06
N PHE A 10 46.65 0.83 -0.79
CA PHE A 10 45.59 0.63 0.21
C PHE A 10 44.98 1.98 0.58
N MET A 11 43.76 2.25 0.11
CA MET A 11 42.92 3.32 0.67
C MET A 11 42.33 2.86 2.00
N THR A 12 42.92 3.32 3.10
CA THR A 12 42.37 3.21 4.44
C THR A 12 41.14 4.12 4.55
N TYR A 13 39.94 3.54 4.55
CA TYR A 13 38.72 4.25 4.92
C TYR A 13 38.77 4.58 6.42
N GLY A 14 38.88 5.88 6.73
CA GLY A 14 38.75 6.39 8.09
C GLY A 14 37.31 6.28 8.58
N ILE A 15 37.11 5.45 9.61
CA ILE A 15 35.85 5.40 10.37
C ILE A 15 35.78 6.68 11.21
N ASN A 16 34.92 7.62 10.82
CA ASN A 16 34.55 8.75 11.67
C ASN A 16 33.63 8.25 12.78
N VAL A 17 34.19 8.03 13.96
CA VAL A 17 33.45 7.84 15.22
C VAL A 17 33.08 9.24 15.72
N ILE A 18 31.89 9.72 15.36
CA ILE A 18 31.31 10.95 15.92
C ILE A 18 29.94 10.60 16.52
N GLY A 19 29.81 10.81 17.83
CA GLY A 19 28.54 11.27 18.42
C GLY A 19 27.69 10.25 19.19
N LEU A 20 28.27 9.47 20.11
CA LEU A 20 27.47 8.78 21.14
C LEU A 20 27.23 9.72 22.32
N ALA A 21 26.16 10.51 22.27
CA ALA A 21 25.59 11.16 23.45
C ALA A 21 24.21 11.72 23.12
N THR A 22 23.11 11.04 23.48
CA THR A 22 21.85 11.69 23.93
C THR A 22 20.91 10.68 24.63
N LEU A 23 20.66 10.95 25.91
CA LEU A 23 19.54 10.60 26.81
C LEU A 23 19.01 9.15 26.94
N ILE A 24 19.30 8.57 28.11
CA ILE A 24 18.43 7.63 28.82
C ILE A 24 17.46 8.44 29.68
N PHE A 25 16.18 8.45 29.32
CA PHE A 25 15.08 8.86 30.20
C PHE A 25 13.83 8.09 29.77
N ILE A 26 13.59 6.92 30.36
CA ILE A 26 12.24 6.32 30.36
C ILE A 26 11.90 5.94 31.80
N ALA A 27 10.95 6.71 32.32
CA ALA A 27 10.33 6.53 33.60
C ALA A 27 9.53 5.22 33.63
N LEU A 28 9.77 4.43 34.66
CA LEU A 28 8.85 3.42 35.16
C LEU A 28 7.52 4.12 35.54
N MET A 29 6.48 3.92 34.73
CA MET A 29 5.10 4.04 35.18
C MET A 29 4.41 2.69 35.00
N ALA A 30 4.29 2.01 36.13
CA ALA A 30 3.39 0.90 36.30
C ALA A 30 1.94 1.38 36.28
N GLY A 31 1.06 0.57 35.67
CA GLY A 31 -0.33 0.46 36.10
C GLY A 31 -1.36 1.23 35.27
N ALA A 32 -1.97 0.54 34.31
CA ALA A 32 -3.42 0.44 34.20
C ALA A 32 -3.78 -0.70 33.25
N PHE A 33 -4.23 -1.83 33.80
CA PHE A 33 -5.00 -2.81 33.06
C PHE A 33 -6.34 -2.16 32.68
N LEU A 34 -6.49 -1.71 31.44
CA LEU A 34 -7.80 -1.44 30.87
C LEU A 34 -8.32 -2.77 30.31
N THR A 35 -9.15 -3.44 31.09
CA THR A 35 -9.99 -4.52 30.55
C THR A 35 -10.94 -3.92 29.51
N PRO A 36 -11.08 -4.51 28.31
CA PRO A 36 -12.10 -4.07 27.37
C PRO A 36 -13.48 -4.25 27.99
N SER A 37 -14.24 -3.16 28.05
CA SER A 37 -15.63 -3.17 28.47
C SER A 37 -16.46 -3.92 27.42
N PRO A 38 -17.27 -4.94 27.80
CA PRO A 38 -18.15 -5.60 26.86
C PRO A 38 -19.30 -4.64 26.53
N TYR A 39 -19.20 -3.95 25.39
CA TYR A 39 -20.36 -3.26 24.82
C TYR A 39 -21.33 -4.32 24.30
N HIS A 40 -22.23 -4.77 25.18
CA HIS A 40 -23.50 -5.35 24.77
C HIS A 40 -24.29 -4.26 24.04
N ARG A 41 -24.24 -4.30 22.71
CA ARG A 41 -25.15 -3.55 21.84
C ARG A 41 -26.55 -4.08 22.10
N LEU A 42 -27.29 -3.44 23.01
CA LEU A 42 -28.72 -3.66 23.14
C LEU A 42 -29.35 -3.29 21.79
N LYS A 43 -30.01 -4.27 21.17
CA LYS A 43 -30.86 -4.07 20.00
C LYS A 43 -31.93 -3.05 20.40
N PRO A 44 -32.02 -1.87 19.76
CA PRO A 44 -33.05 -0.91 20.12
C PRO A 44 -34.41 -1.56 19.91
N GLU A 45 -35.18 -1.64 20.98
CA GLU A 45 -36.58 -2.04 20.96
C GLU A 45 -37.33 -1.02 20.09
N PRO A 46 -38.11 -1.47 19.08
CA PRO A 46 -38.86 -0.55 18.24
C PRO A 46 -39.89 0.18 19.10
N ALA A 47 -39.80 1.51 19.13
CA ALA A 47 -40.80 2.34 19.80
C ALA A 47 -42.20 2.09 19.21
N PRO A 48 -43.27 2.16 20.03
CA PRO A 48 -44.64 2.06 19.54
C PRO A 48 -44.92 3.17 18.52
N VAL A 49 -45.34 2.76 17.33
CA VAL A 49 -45.71 3.66 16.23
C VAL A 49 -47.00 4.37 16.62
N LEU A 50 -46.88 5.60 17.13
CA LEU A 50 -48.00 6.52 17.26
C LEU A 50 -48.41 6.98 15.86
N SER A 51 -49.49 6.38 15.35
CA SER A 51 -50.13 6.78 14.10
C SER A 51 -50.88 8.10 14.33
N THR A 52 -50.19 9.20 14.11
CA THR A 52 -50.79 10.54 14.01
C THR A 52 -50.97 10.84 12.54
N GLY A 53 -52.21 10.81 12.08
CA GLY A 53 -52.59 11.34 10.77
C GLY A 53 -52.27 12.83 10.72
N ALA A 54 -51.17 13.18 10.08
CA ALA A 54 -50.78 14.54 9.77
C ALA A 54 -50.56 14.63 8.25
N GLN A 55 -51.30 15.56 7.68
CA GLN A 55 -51.36 15.98 6.28
C GLN A 55 -49.98 15.98 5.61
N GLU A 56 -49.86 15.21 4.53
CA GLU A 56 -48.69 15.09 3.66
C GLU A 56 -48.30 16.48 3.13
N PRO A 57 -47.18 17.07 3.58
CA PRO A 57 -46.65 18.27 2.95
C PRO A 57 -46.12 17.87 1.56
N GLU A 58 -46.56 18.58 0.52
CA GLU A 58 -46.03 18.43 -0.84
C GLU A 58 -44.50 18.42 -0.78
N ALA A 59 -43.91 17.28 -1.15
CA ALA A 59 -42.47 17.09 -1.15
C ALA A 59 -41.84 18.18 -2.04
N PRO A 60 -40.84 18.93 -1.54
CA PRO A 60 -40.07 19.81 -2.41
C PRO A 60 -39.49 18.94 -3.53
N ALA A 61 -39.74 19.36 -4.78
CA ALA A 61 -39.24 18.71 -5.97
C ALA A 61 -37.79 18.30 -5.74
N GLU A 62 -37.52 16.99 -5.82
CA GLU A 62 -36.18 16.44 -5.79
C GLU A 62 -35.44 17.07 -6.96
N THR A 63 -34.67 18.13 -6.67
CA THR A 63 -33.64 18.63 -7.57
C THR A 63 -32.68 17.47 -7.72
N SER A 64 -32.89 16.70 -8.79
CA SER A 64 -32.00 15.69 -9.30
C SER A 64 -30.65 16.37 -9.47
N ALA A 65 -29.79 16.27 -8.45
CA ALA A 65 -28.41 16.66 -8.55
C ALA A 65 -27.87 15.79 -9.68
N GLU A 66 -27.60 16.41 -10.83
CA GLU A 66 -26.86 15.79 -11.89
C GLU A 66 -25.56 15.29 -11.26
N ASP A 67 -25.48 13.96 -11.15
CA ASP A 67 -24.31 13.22 -10.76
C ASP A 67 -23.27 13.42 -11.86
N THR A 68 -22.60 14.58 -11.86
CA THR A 68 -21.53 14.94 -12.79
C THR A 68 -20.23 14.23 -12.45
N THR A 69 -20.29 13.04 -11.84
CA THR A 69 -19.14 12.18 -11.59
C THR A 69 -18.83 11.34 -12.84
N THR A 70 -18.74 12.00 -14.00
CA THR A 70 -17.96 11.46 -15.12
C THR A 70 -16.52 11.85 -14.85
N SER A 71 -15.89 11.06 -13.98
CA SER A 71 -14.46 11.04 -13.70
C SER A 71 -13.68 11.01 -15.02
N ASP A 72 -13.07 12.13 -15.37
CA ASP A 72 -12.25 12.28 -16.57
C ASP A 72 -10.85 11.66 -16.37
N THR A 73 -10.79 10.50 -15.73
CA THR A 73 -9.54 9.74 -15.53
C THR A 73 -9.05 9.02 -16.79
N SER A 74 -9.66 9.33 -17.93
CA SER A 74 -9.23 8.87 -19.26
C SER A 74 -7.77 9.21 -19.54
N TRP A 75 -7.27 10.33 -19.02
CA TRP A 75 -5.93 10.85 -19.31
C TRP A 75 -4.81 9.88 -18.92
N PHE A 76 -4.95 9.18 -17.79
CA PHE A 76 -3.94 8.23 -17.32
C PHE A 76 -4.21 6.82 -17.82
N GLN A 77 -5.48 6.41 -17.91
CA GLN A 77 -5.82 5.03 -18.25
C GLN A 77 -5.27 4.63 -19.63
N GLU A 78 -5.46 5.45 -20.65
CA GLU A 78 -4.96 5.15 -22.00
C GLU A 78 -3.43 5.07 -22.04
N GLN A 79 -2.74 5.98 -21.32
CA GLN A 79 -1.29 6.00 -21.25
C GLN A 79 -0.75 4.78 -20.48
N ALA A 80 -1.34 4.45 -19.34
CA ALA A 80 -0.94 3.34 -18.52
C ALA A 80 -1.09 2.01 -19.29
N GLU A 81 -2.23 1.80 -19.94
CA GLU A 81 -2.46 0.62 -20.78
C GLU A 81 -1.45 0.53 -21.94
N ALA A 82 -1.14 1.65 -22.60
CA ALA A 82 -0.12 1.71 -23.65
C ALA A 82 1.29 1.38 -23.14
N GLU A 83 1.58 1.66 -21.87
CA GLU A 83 2.83 1.35 -21.18
C GLU A 83 2.86 -0.06 -20.54
N GLY A 84 1.88 -0.90 -20.84
CA GLY A 84 1.79 -2.29 -20.39
C GLY A 84 1.25 -2.47 -18.97
N TRP A 85 0.61 -1.45 -18.41
CA TRP A 85 -0.10 -1.56 -17.15
C TRP A 85 -1.50 -2.13 -17.34
N THR A 86 -1.99 -2.81 -16.30
CA THR A 86 -3.41 -3.18 -16.16
C THR A 86 -4.02 -2.30 -15.07
N VAL A 87 -5.03 -1.50 -15.43
CA VAL A 87 -5.76 -0.66 -14.49
C VAL A 87 -6.80 -1.50 -13.75
N ILE A 88 -6.81 -1.39 -12.42
CA ILE A 88 -7.77 -2.06 -11.52
C ILE A 88 -8.98 -1.14 -11.29
N THR A 89 -8.73 0.08 -10.85
CA THR A 89 -9.75 1.08 -10.54
C THR A 89 -9.21 2.47 -10.77
N SER A 90 -10.14 3.41 -10.90
CA SER A 90 -9.87 4.81 -11.09
C SER A 90 -10.90 5.64 -10.31
N ARG A 91 -10.63 5.88 -9.03
CA ARG A 91 -11.53 6.58 -8.11
C ARG A 91 -10.75 7.30 -7.03
N ASP A 92 -11.40 8.24 -6.35
CA ASP A 92 -10.86 8.88 -5.14
C ASP A 92 -10.92 7.88 -3.96
N ILE A 93 -9.83 7.15 -3.75
CA ILE A 93 -9.65 6.20 -2.65
C ILE A 93 -9.13 6.88 -1.38
N ASN A 94 -8.51 8.04 -1.51
CA ASN A 94 -7.84 8.71 -0.40
C ASN A 94 -8.74 9.78 0.29
N GLY A 95 -9.82 10.19 -0.38
CA GLY A 95 -10.84 11.14 0.08
C GLY A 95 -10.48 12.62 -0.11
N ASP A 96 -9.53 12.97 -0.99
CA ASP A 96 -9.07 14.34 -1.24
C ASP A 96 -9.83 15.05 -2.39
N GLY A 97 -10.76 14.36 -3.03
CA GLY A 97 -11.57 14.85 -4.14
C GLY A 97 -10.92 14.72 -5.53
N THR A 98 -9.70 14.17 -5.62
CA THR A 98 -9.01 13.91 -6.89
C THR A 98 -8.84 12.41 -7.09
N PRO A 99 -9.38 11.81 -8.16
CA PRO A 99 -9.30 10.37 -8.37
C PRO A 99 -7.85 9.83 -8.46
N GLU A 100 -7.59 8.72 -7.79
CA GLU A 100 -6.40 7.90 -8.02
C GLU A 100 -6.63 6.84 -9.08
N VAL A 101 -5.56 6.47 -9.78
CA VAL A 101 -5.49 5.24 -10.56
C VAL A 101 -4.70 4.19 -9.80
N VAL A 102 -5.29 3.01 -9.70
CA VAL A 102 -4.63 1.81 -9.18
C VAL A 102 -4.34 0.89 -10.34
N ALA A 103 -3.06 0.56 -10.53
CA ALA A 103 -2.61 -0.25 -11.65
C ALA A 103 -1.49 -1.21 -11.25
N TYR A 104 -1.30 -2.26 -12.05
CA TYR A 104 -0.21 -3.20 -11.86
C TYR A 104 0.40 -3.64 -13.19
N ARG A 105 1.64 -4.14 -13.13
CA ARG A 105 2.25 -4.91 -14.21
C ARG A 105 2.22 -6.39 -13.87
N PRO A 106 1.70 -7.26 -14.75
CA PRO A 106 1.71 -8.70 -14.49
C PRO A 106 3.15 -9.20 -14.35
N SER A 107 3.32 -10.32 -13.66
CA SER A 107 4.58 -11.06 -13.66
C SER A 107 4.49 -12.29 -14.55
N ASP A 108 5.60 -12.64 -15.21
CA ASP A 108 5.76 -13.87 -15.98
C ASP A 108 6.18 -15.06 -15.10
N VAL A 109 6.38 -14.85 -13.80
CA VAL A 109 6.67 -15.93 -12.84
C VAL A 109 5.50 -16.90 -12.82
N SER A 110 5.78 -18.20 -12.88
CA SER A 110 4.72 -19.20 -12.79
C SER A 110 4.13 -19.20 -11.37
N ARG A 111 2.80 -19.21 -11.27
CA ARG A 111 2.10 -19.33 -9.99
C ARG A 111 2.50 -20.65 -9.33
N PRO A 112 3.18 -20.64 -8.18
CA PRO A 112 3.67 -21.86 -7.56
C PRO A 112 2.54 -22.59 -6.84
N GLU A 113 2.70 -23.90 -6.68
CA GLU A 113 1.76 -24.75 -5.95
C GLU A 113 1.65 -24.35 -4.47
N ALA A 114 2.70 -23.72 -3.90
CA ALA A 114 2.71 -23.18 -2.54
C ALA A 114 1.58 -22.17 -2.26
N LEU A 115 0.98 -21.57 -3.29
CA LEU A 115 -0.21 -20.72 -3.12
C LEU A 115 -1.51 -21.49 -2.87
N SER A 116 -1.43 -22.82 -2.79
CA SER A 116 -2.52 -23.66 -2.32
C SER A 116 -2.70 -23.58 -0.81
N GLU A 117 -1.77 -22.96 -0.07
CA GLU A 117 -1.97 -22.68 1.34
C GLU A 117 -3.14 -21.71 1.53
N PRO A 118 -4.08 -21.99 2.47
CA PRO A 118 -5.27 -21.16 2.68
C PRO A 118 -4.99 -19.67 2.90
N SER A 119 -3.85 -19.32 3.50
CA SER A 119 -3.43 -17.94 3.78
C SER A 119 -3.12 -17.11 2.52
N TYR A 120 -2.86 -17.76 1.38
CA TYR A 120 -2.54 -17.08 0.12
C TYR A 120 -3.70 -17.10 -0.89
N LEU A 121 -4.83 -17.72 -0.56
CA LEU A 121 -5.98 -17.82 -1.46
C LEU A 121 -6.63 -16.46 -1.74
N ASP A 122 -6.47 -15.50 -0.84
CA ASP A 122 -7.00 -14.13 -1.00
C ASP A 122 -6.09 -13.23 -1.87
N PHE A 123 -4.94 -13.73 -2.33
CA PHE A 123 -4.03 -12.99 -3.21
C PHE A 123 -4.28 -13.39 -4.67
N ASP A 124 -5.13 -12.59 -5.32
CA ASP A 124 -5.64 -12.88 -6.66
C ASP A 124 -4.73 -12.38 -7.79
N LEU A 125 -3.74 -11.55 -7.47
CA LEU A 125 -2.86 -10.93 -8.47
C LEU A 125 -1.42 -11.43 -8.31
N LEU A 126 -0.78 -11.76 -9.43
CA LEU A 126 0.64 -12.06 -9.51
C LEU A 126 1.33 -10.97 -10.35
N VAL A 127 2.08 -10.10 -9.68
CA VAL A 127 2.52 -8.80 -10.24
C VAL A 127 4.03 -8.61 -10.12
N SER A 128 4.63 -7.89 -11.06
CA SER A 128 6.03 -7.46 -11.00
C SER A 128 6.17 -6.04 -10.46
N GLU A 129 5.14 -5.22 -10.66
CA GLU A 129 5.07 -3.83 -10.23
C GLU A 129 3.62 -3.48 -9.85
N PHE A 130 3.45 -2.64 -8.83
CA PHE A 130 2.16 -2.09 -8.44
C PHE A 130 2.28 -0.57 -8.28
N LEU A 131 1.25 0.17 -8.70
CA LEU A 131 1.23 1.63 -8.71
C LEU A 131 -0.13 2.14 -8.21
N ILE A 132 -0.07 3.12 -7.31
CA ILE A 132 -1.17 4.04 -7.01
C ILE A 132 -0.67 5.42 -7.38
N ALA A 133 -1.31 6.03 -8.37
CA ALA A 133 -0.96 7.33 -8.90
C ALA A 133 -2.18 8.24 -8.92
N GLN A 134 -1.94 9.55 -9.04
CA GLN A 134 -2.97 10.57 -9.11
C GLN A 134 -2.54 11.63 -10.12
N GLU A 135 -3.46 12.48 -10.56
CA GLU A 135 -3.10 13.65 -11.36
C GLU A 135 -2.22 14.60 -10.55
N GLY A 136 -1.20 15.15 -11.21
CA GLY A 136 -0.33 16.18 -10.65
C GLY A 136 -1.01 17.56 -10.60
N GLU A 137 -0.23 18.59 -10.29
CA GLU A 137 -0.75 19.97 -10.28
C GLU A 137 -0.98 20.49 -11.71
N GLU A 138 -0.19 20.01 -12.67
CA GLU A 138 -0.32 20.31 -14.08
C GLU A 138 -1.07 19.18 -14.81
N ALA A 139 -1.96 19.55 -15.73
CA ALA A 139 -2.74 18.58 -16.50
C ALA A 139 -1.83 17.60 -17.27
N GLY A 140 -2.06 16.31 -17.08
CA GLY A 140 -1.25 15.23 -17.66
C GLY A 140 0.05 14.94 -16.91
N GLU A 141 0.38 15.68 -15.85
CA GLU A 141 1.41 15.26 -14.90
C GLU A 141 0.86 14.10 -14.05
N THR A 142 1.69 13.10 -13.79
CA THR A 142 1.37 12.01 -12.89
C THR A 142 2.13 12.16 -11.59
N ARG A 143 1.42 12.07 -10.46
CA ARG A 143 2.01 12.00 -9.13
C ARG A 143 1.94 10.56 -8.59
N ASP A 144 3.11 9.94 -8.46
CA ASP A 144 3.25 8.62 -7.82
C ASP A 144 2.98 8.72 -6.31
N LEU A 145 1.82 8.25 -5.84
CA LEU A 145 1.52 8.21 -4.40
C LEU A 145 2.18 7.01 -3.73
N LEU A 146 2.12 5.84 -4.37
CA LEU A 146 2.74 4.59 -3.92
C LEU A 146 3.20 3.78 -5.13
N ARG A 147 4.44 3.30 -5.11
CA ARG A 147 4.94 2.33 -6.09
C ARG A 147 5.68 1.21 -5.39
N VAL A 148 5.37 -0.03 -5.78
CA VAL A 148 6.00 -1.24 -5.26
C VAL A 148 6.66 -1.95 -6.44
N THR A 149 7.99 -2.01 -6.43
CA THR A 149 8.79 -2.74 -7.42
C THR A 149 9.54 -3.87 -6.74
N THR A 150 10.09 -4.82 -7.50
CA THR A 150 10.95 -5.88 -6.97
C THR A 150 12.24 -5.38 -6.28
N GLU A 151 12.57 -4.09 -6.42
CA GLU A 151 13.78 -3.52 -5.83
C GLU A 151 13.47 -2.66 -4.61
N GLN A 152 12.33 -1.97 -4.60
CA GLN A 152 12.00 -0.99 -3.58
C GLN A 152 10.52 -0.67 -3.49
N VAL A 153 10.15 -0.08 -2.37
CA VAL A 153 8.88 0.65 -2.18
C VAL A 153 9.19 2.14 -2.19
N THR A 154 8.45 2.91 -2.99
CA THR A 154 8.46 4.37 -2.95
C THR A 154 7.10 4.92 -2.54
N VAL A 155 7.12 6.01 -1.78
CA VAL A 155 5.93 6.80 -1.40
C VAL A 155 6.21 8.24 -1.81
N ASN A 156 5.30 8.86 -2.56
CA ASN A 156 5.51 10.20 -3.12
C ASN A 156 6.86 10.33 -3.86
N GLY A 157 7.18 9.33 -4.68
CA GLY A 157 8.44 9.24 -5.43
C GLY A 157 9.72 8.97 -4.60
N LYS A 158 9.63 8.91 -3.26
CA LYS A 158 10.79 8.70 -2.37
C LYS A 158 10.87 7.25 -1.89
N ALA A 159 12.04 6.64 -2.00
CA ALA A 159 12.28 5.29 -1.48
C ALA A 159 12.12 5.24 0.05
N VAL A 160 11.24 4.36 0.53
CA VAL A 160 10.97 4.12 1.96
C VAL A 160 11.40 2.73 2.42
N MET A 161 11.56 1.78 1.49
CA MET A 161 12.05 0.43 1.75
C MET A 161 12.83 -0.10 0.55
N THR A 162 13.95 -0.77 0.80
CA THR A 162 14.67 -1.55 -0.22
C THR A 162 14.34 -3.04 -0.02
N LEU A 163 13.98 -3.73 -1.09
CA LEU A 163 13.63 -5.14 -1.11
C LEU A 163 14.77 -6.03 -1.61
N THR A 164 15.74 -5.44 -2.31
CA THR A 164 16.98 -6.11 -2.74
C THR A 164 18.13 -5.76 -1.81
N PHE A 165 18.63 -6.75 -1.06
CA PHE A 165 19.75 -6.55 -0.15
C PHE A 165 21.07 -6.92 -0.82
N PRO A 166 22.15 -6.13 -0.61
CA PRO A 166 23.48 -6.50 -1.07
C PRO A 166 23.86 -7.87 -0.49
N ASN A 167 24.30 -8.79 -1.36
CA ASN A 167 24.67 -10.17 -0.99
C ASN A 167 23.52 -11.04 -0.47
N ALA A 168 22.27 -10.67 -0.76
CA ALA A 168 21.16 -11.60 -0.57
C ALA A 168 21.40 -12.86 -1.40
N GLU A 169 21.07 -14.02 -0.81
CA GLU A 169 20.93 -15.24 -1.60
C GLU A 169 19.82 -15.02 -2.64
N ALA A 170 19.94 -15.66 -3.81
CA ALA A 170 18.93 -15.55 -4.87
C ALA A 170 17.51 -15.93 -4.39
N SER A 171 17.42 -16.79 -3.36
CA SER A 171 16.17 -17.17 -2.68
C SER A 171 15.49 -16.03 -1.91
N ARG A 172 16.18 -14.91 -1.70
CA ARG A 172 15.71 -13.73 -0.95
C ARG A 172 15.64 -12.45 -1.79
N ILE A 173 15.73 -12.59 -3.12
CA ILE A 173 15.52 -11.49 -4.05
C ILE A 173 14.11 -11.63 -4.60
N PRO A 174 13.24 -10.63 -4.42
CA PRO A 174 11.92 -10.70 -4.99
C PRO A 174 11.99 -10.57 -6.51
N VAL A 175 11.22 -11.40 -7.20
CA VAL A 175 11.04 -11.34 -8.65
C VAL A 175 9.59 -11.01 -9.04
N ALA A 176 8.69 -11.10 -8.06
CA ALA A 176 7.28 -10.79 -8.19
C ALA A 176 6.65 -10.61 -6.79
N PHE A 177 5.37 -10.29 -6.79
CA PHE A 177 4.52 -10.21 -5.61
C PHE A 177 3.23 -10.97 -5.85
N LEU A 178 2.77 -11.68 -4.83
CA LEU A 178 1.34 -11.93 -4.68
C LEU A 178 0.73 -10.63 -4.17
N SER A 179 -0.33 -10.16 -4.81
CA SER A 179 -0.98 -8.92 -4.44
C SER A 179 -2.47 -9.14 -4.22
N ARG A 180 -2.99 -8.44 -3.22
CA ARG A 180 -4.41 -8.31 -2.93
C ARG A 180 -4.72 -6.82 -2.86
N TYR A 181 -5.72 -6.42 -3.63
CA TYR A 181 -6.26 -5.06 -3.59
C TYR A 181 -7.72 -5.11 -3.14
N GLN A 182 -8.06 -4.36 -2.09
CA GLN A 182 -9.41 -4.27 -1.54
C GLN A 182 -9.75 -2.81 -1.26
N GLU A 183 -10.63 -2.26 -2.09
CA GLU A 183 -10.94 -0.83 -2.14
C GLU A 183 -11.44 -0.23 -0.82
N ASP A 184 -12.23 -0.98 -0.07
CA ASP A 184 -12.92 -0.51 1.14
C ASP A 184 -12.24 -1.00 2.43
N ASP A 185 -11.02 -1.55 2.32
CA ASP A 185 -10.24 -2.02 3.46
C ASP A 185 -9.37 -0.88 4.02
N ALA A 186 -9.07 -0.93 5.32
CA ALA A 186 -8.14 -0.01 5.97
C ALA A 186 -6.71 -0.14 5.39
N THR A 187 -6.42 -1.28 4.76
CA THR A 187 -5.15 -1.59 4.10
C THR A 187 -5.43 -1.98 2.64
N PRO A 188 -5.74 -1.02 1.77
CA PRO A 188 -6.27 -1.31 0.44
C PRO A 188 -5.32 -2.11 -0.44
N LEU A 189 -4.01 -2.09 -0.17
CA LEU A 189 -3.03 -2.91 -0.88
C LEU A 189 -2.23 -3.76 0.11
N THR A 190 -2.15 -5.05 -0.15
CA THR A 190 -1.24 -5.97 0.54
C THR A 190 -0.42 -6.75 -0.48
N VAL A 191 0.89 -6.83 -0.28
CA VAL A 191 1.80 -7.59 -1.15
C VAL A 191 2.59 -8.63 -0.35
N VAL A 192 2.86 -9.78 -0.96
CA VAL A 192 3.77 -10.81 -0.43
C VAL A 192 4.88 -11.01 -1.46
N PRO A 193 6.13 -10.64 -1.13
CA PRO A 193 7.26 -10.82 -2.03
C PRO A 193 7.59 -12.30 -2.22
N ILE A 194 7.79 -12.71 -3.47
CA ILE A 194 8.12 -14.10 -3.84
C ILE A 194 9.42 -14.19 -4.64
N ASN A 195 10.15 -15.30 -4.46
CA ASN A 195 11.42 -15.56 -5.14
C ASN A 195 11.23 -16.22 -6.52
N GLN A 196 12.33 -16.58 -7.18
CA GLN A 196 12.29 -17.18 -8.53
C GLN A 196 11.56 -18.54 -8.60
N SER A 197 11.50 -19.27 -7.48
CA SER A 197 10.71 -20.50 -7.36
C SER A 197 9.22 -20.22 -7.10
N GLY A 198 8.84 -18.94 -6.96
CA GLY A 198 7.53 -18.46 -6.55
C GLY A 198 7.29 -18.52 -5.03
N GLU A 199 8.24 -19.01 -4.25
CA GLU A 199 8.03 -19.17 -2.81
C GLU A 199 8.03 -17.81 -2.10
N PRO A 200 7.05 -17.54 -1.23
CA PRO A 200 7.10 -16.44 -0.29
C PRO A 200 8.33 -16.57 0.62
N PHE A 201 9.12 -15.50 0.75
CA PHE A 201 10.32 -15.52 1.60
C PHE A 201 10.32 -14.44 2.70
N MET A 202 9.26 -13.62 2.76
CA MET A 202 9.05 -12.66 3.83
C MET A 202 7.56 -12.47 4.13
N LYS A 203 7.26 -11.82 5.26
CA LYS A 203 5.89 -11.48 5.65
C LYS A 203 5.26 -10.51 4.65
N SER A 204 3.93 -10.52 4.59
CA SER A 204 3.16 -9.55 3.81
C SER A 204 3.42 -8.12 4.29
N ILE A 205 3.40 -7.20 3.33
CA ILE A 205 3.51 -5.76 3.54
C ILE A 205 2.17 -5.15 3.13
N GLY A 206 1.49 -4.51 4.07
CA GLY A 206 0.28 -3.74 3.80
C GLY A 206 0.59 -2.27 3.58
N PHE A 207 -0.29 -1.58 2.86
CA PHE A 207 -0.22 -0.14 2.65
C PHE A 207 -1.57 0.48 2.97
N SER A 208 -1.53 1.54 3.79
CA SER A 208 -2.70 2.26 4.27
C SER A 208 -2.50 3.76 4.08
N TRP A 209 -3.55 4.48 3.71
CA TRP A 209 -3.52 5.94 3.61
C TRP A 209 -3.46 6.57 5.01
N ASP A 210 -2.48 7.44 5.24
CA ASP A 210 -2.37 8.23 6.46
C ASP A 210 -2.95 9.64 6.21
N THR A 211 -4.19 9.86 6.63
CA THR A 211 -4.92 11.13 6.40
C THR A 211 -4.26 12.33 7.08
N GLU A 212 -3.53 12.14 8.18
CA GLU A 212 -2.81 13.23 8.84
C GLU A 212 -1.58 13.66 8.03
N ARG A 213 -0.90 12.69 7.41
CA ARG A 213 0.32 12.92 6.63
C ARG A 213 0.09 13.09 5.13
N GLN A 214 -1.12 12.82 4.65
CA GLN A 214 -1.47 12.83 3.23
C GLN A 214 -0.49 11.98 2.39
N GLN A 215 -0.20 10.76 2.88
CA GLN A 215 0.67 9.81 2.17
C GLN A 215 0.36 8.38 2.58
N TYR A 216 0.73 7.42 1.73
CA TYR A 216 0.70 6.01 2.11
C TYR A 216 1.75 5.69 3.16
N ARG A 217 1.40 4.82 4.11
CA ARG A 217 2.33 4.23 5.07
C ARG A 217 2.32 2.72 4.96
N MET A 218 3.49 2.12 5.21
CA MET A 218 3.61 0.68 5.37
C MET A 218 3.01 0.26 6.71
N VAL A 219 2.16 -0.75 6.68
CA VAL A 219 1.67 -1.46 7.86
C VAL A 219 2.11 -2.92 7.73
N MET A 220 2.73 -3.46 8.77
CA MET A 220 2.97 -4.90 8.81
C MET A 220 1.60 -5.53 8.97
N ALA A 221 1.17 -6.33 8.00
CA ALA A 221 -0.07 -7.08 8.16
C ALA A 221 0.10 -7.96 9.41
N GLU A 222 -0.67 -7.70 10.45
CA GLU A 222 -0.79 -8.67 11.54
C GLU A 222 -1.26 -9.97 10.91
N GLU A 223 -0.67 -11.09 11.32
CA GLU A 223 -1.09 -12.41 10.83
C GLU A 223 -2.61 -12.47 10.98
N THR A 224 -3.32 -12.45 9.84
CA THR A 224 -4.77 -12.49 9.83
C THR A 224 -5.15 -13.74 10.63
N PRO A 225 -5.88 -13.62 11.76
CA PRO A 225 -6.15 -14.74 12.65
C PRO A 225 -6.99 -15.83 11.99
#